data_AF-A0A0V0HYY3-F1
#
_entry.id   AF-A0A0V0HYY3-F1
#
_cell.length_a   1.000
_cell.length_b   1.000
_cell.length_c   1.000
_cell.angle_alpha   90.00
_cell.angle_beta   90.00
_cell.angle_gamma   90.00
#
_symmetry.space_group_name_H-M   'P 1'
#
loop_
_entity.id
_entity.type
_entity.pdbx_description
1 polymer ?
#
loop_
_entity_poly.entity_id
_entity_poly.type
_entity_poly.pdbx_seq_one_letter_code
_entity_poly.pdbx_strand_id
1 'polypeptide(L)'
;MRAFCLNDDLSIAYSLFNQMFKREISPNVESYRILMQGLCRKSQVNTAVDLLEDMLNKGFVPDALSYSTLLNSLCRKKKFKEAYKLLCRMKVKGCNPDIVHYNTVILGFCREGRAADACKILEDMPSNGCLPNLVSYRTLVGGLSNQGMYDEAKNYMVEMMSKGFSPHFSVVHAVVKGFCNLGKIEEACGVAGVF
;
A
#
# COMPACT_ATOMS: atom_id res chain seq x y z
N MET A 1 18.63 -20.46 -0.58
CA MET A 1 17.32 -20.00 -0.05
C MET A 1 16.39 -19.45 -1.14
N ARG A 2 16.78 -18.42 -1.90
CA ARG A 2 15.90 -17.77 -2.91
C ARG A 2 15.27 -18.73 -3.92
N ALA A 3 16.07 -19.64 -4.49
CA ALA A 3 15.60 -20.66 -5.44
C ALA A 3 14.51 -21.56 -4.82
N PHE A 4 14.69 -22.02 -3.58
CA PHE A 4 13.69 -22.83 -2.88
C PHE A 4 12.38 -22.08 -2.61
N CYS A 5 12.45 -20.78 -2.24
CA CYS A 5 11.24 -19.95 -2.13
C CYS A 5 10.55 -19.68 -3.48
N LEU A 6 11.28 -19.75 -4.60
CA LEU A 6 10.71 -19.63 -5.95
C LEU A 6 10.05 -20.94 -6.41
N ASN A 7 10.57 -22.09 -5.97
CA ASN A 7 10.08 -23.42 -6.33
C ASN A 7 9.08 -23.99 -5.30
N ASP A 8 8.49 -23.14 -4.45
CA ASP A 8 7.57 -23.55 -3.38
C ASP A 8 8.14 -24.52 -2.32
N ASP A 9 9.45 -24.66 -2.20
CA ASP A 9 10.11 -25.50 -1.19
C ASP A 9 10.42 -24.70 0.10
N LEU A 10 9.38 -24.13 0.72
CA LEU A 10 9.54 -23.34 1.95
C LEU A 10 10.17 -24.12 3.11
N SER A 11 9.89 -25.43 3.22
CA SER A 11 10.51 -26.31 4.23
C SER A 11 12.03 -26.30 4.12
N ILE A 12 12.56 -26.46 2.91
CA ILE A 12 14.01 -26.45 2.65
C ILE A 12 14.57 -25.05 2.90
N ALA A 13 13.85 -24.01 2.50
CA ALA A 13 14.27 -22.63 2.75
C ALA A 13 14.40 -22.33 4.26
N TYR A 14 13.45 -22.78 5.08
CA TYR A 14 13.51 -22.67 6.54
C TYR A 14 14.62 -23.52 7.16
N SER A 15 14.83 -24.74 6.67
CA SER A 15 15.92 -25.60 7.13
C SER A 15 17.28 -24.92 6.90
N LEU A 16 17.49 -24.36 5.70
CA LEU A 16 18.70 -23.61 5.38
C LEU A 16 18.87 -22.37 6.25
N PHE A 17 17.79 -21.61 6.47
CA PHE A 17 17.81 -20.44 7.33
C PHE A 17 18.16 -20.79 8.79
N ASN A 18 17.60 -21.86 9.34
CA ASN A 18 17.93 -22.33 10.67
C ASN A 18 19.36 -22.88 10.75
N GLN A 19 19.88 -23.47 9.68
CA GLN A 19 21.29 -23.91 9.62
C GLN A 19 22.27 -22.73 9.60
N MET A 20 21.89 -21.55 9.10
CA MET A 20 22.75 -20.37 9.15
C MET A 20 23.12 -20.03 10.60
N PHE A 21 22.14 -20.00 11.51
CA PHE A 21 22.38 -19.81 12.95
C PHE A 21 23.29 -20.89 13.55
N LYS A 22 23.07 -22.17 13.19
CA LYS A 22 23.88 -23.30 13.71
C LYS A 22 25.33 -23.27 13.25
N ARG A 23 25.61 -22.64 12.11
CA ARG A 23 26.94 -22.53 11.51
C ARG A 23 27.61 -21.19 11.80
N GLU A 24 27.05 -20.40 12.72
CA GLU A 24 27.52 -19.06 13.07
C GLU A 24 27.56 -18.09 11.87
N ILE A 25 26.81 -18.41 10.80
CA ILE A 25 26.58 -17.50 9.68
C ILE A 25 25.36 -16.67 10.05
N SER A 26 25.55 -15.40 10.42
CA SER A 26 24.41 -14.54 10.76
C SER A 26 23.50 -14.37 9.54
N PRO A 27 22.20 -14.72 9.65
CA PRO A 27 21.23 -14.23 8.69
C PRO A 27 21.25 -12.71 8.66
N ASN A 28 20.93 -12.15 7.49
CA ASN A 28 20.81 -10.72 7.28
C ASN A 28 19.38 -10.37 6.86
N VAL A 29 19.11 -9.08 6.72
CA VAL A 29 17.81 -8.54 6.26
C VAL A 29 17.33 -9.24 4.98
N GLU A 30 18.23 -9.51 4.04
CA GLU A 30 17.92 -10.20 2.78
C GLU A 30 17.40 -11.64 3.01
N SER A 31 18.02 -12.37 3.94
CA SER A 31 17.64 -13.75 4.26
C SER A 31 16.21 -13.82 4.82
N TYR A 32 15.88 -12.89 5.73
CA TYR A 32 14.52 -12.70 6.25
C TYR A 32 13.54 -12.32 5.13
N ARG A 33 13.89 -11.32 4.32
CA ARG A 33 13.04 -10.83 3.23
C ARG A 33 12.71 -11.93 2.21
N ILE A 34 13.67 -12.78 1.85
CA ILE A 34 13.46 -13.92 0.95
C ILE A 34 12.40 -14.88 1.51
N LEU A 35 12.49 -15.25 2.79
CA LEU A 35 11.51 -16.12 3.44
C LEU A 35 10.13 -15.45 3.53
N MET A 36 10.09 -14.17 3.93
CA MET A 36 8.85 -13.39 3.98
C MET A 36 8.15 -13.36 2.62
N GLN A 37 8.90 -13.15 1.53
CA GLN A 37 8.35 -13.20 0.17
C GLN A 37 7.80 -14.58 -0.20
N GLY A 38 8.52 -15.66 0.14
CA GLY A 38 8.04 -17.02 -0.07
C GLY A 38 6.74 -17.31 0.69
N LEU A 39 6.68 -16.95 1.98
CA LEU A 39 5.48 -17.07 2.81
C LEU A 39 4.30 -16.29 2.24
N CYS A 40 4.53 -15.06 1.80
CA CYS A 40 3.50 -14.23 1.18
C CYS A 40 2.94 -14.86 -0.11
N ARG A 41 3.79 -15.48 -0.94
CA ARG A 41 3.35 -16.20 -2.14
C ARG A 41 2.47 -17.40 -1.80
N LYS A 42 2.84 -18.14 -0.76
CA LYS A 42 2.03 -19.25 -0.20
C LYS A 42 0.83 -18.81 0.62
N SER A 43 0.48 -17.51 0.61
CA SER A 43 -0.65 -16.96 1.36
C SER A 43 -0.53 -17.08 2.88
N GLN A 44 0.67 -17.40 3.40
CA GLN A 44 0.98 -17.52 4.82
C GLN A 44 1.40 -16.17 5.41
N VAL A 45 0.55 -15.16 5.23
CA VAL A 45 0.89 -13.75 5.55
C VAL A 45 1.10 -13.52 7.04
N ASN A 46 0.34 -14.22 7.90
CA ASN A 46 0.51 -14.10 9.35
C ASN A 46 1.91 -14.56 9.77
N THR A 47 2.36 -15.72 9.27
CA THR A 47 3.71 -16.23 9.52
C THR A 47 4.80 -15.30 8.98
N ALA A 48 4.53 -14.62 7.86
CA ALA A 48 5.45 -13.60 7.34
C ALA A 48 5.55 -12.36 8.25
N VAL A 49 4.45 -11.98 8.90
CA VAL A 49 4.44 -10.92 9.93
C VAL A 49 5.16 -11.40 11.20
N ASP A 50 4.94 -12.64 11.64
CA ASP A 50 5.67 -13.21 12.78
C ASP A 50 7.18 -13.23 12.53
N LEU A 51 7.60 -13.50 11.30
CA LEU A 51 9.00 -13.48 10.89
C LEU A 51 9.61 -12.06 10.89
N LEU A 52 8.82 -11.02 10.61
CA LEU A 52 9.23 -9.62 10.77
C LEU A 52 9.43 -9.27 12.25
N GLU A 53 8.55 -9.73 13.14
CA GLU A 53 8.70 -9.49 14.58
C GLU A 53 9.89 -10.28 15.16
N ASP A 54 10.15 -11.51 14.70
CA ASP A 54 11.39 -12.26 15.03
C ASP A 54 12.65 -11.50 14.61
N MET A 55 12.65 -10.93 13.39
CA MET A 55 13.74 -10.10 12.89
C MET A 55 14.03 -8.92 13.84
N LEU A 56 12.97 -8.20 14.26
CA LEU A 56 13.07 -7.09 15.20
C LEU A 56 13.57 -7.54 16.59
N ASN A 57 13.06 -8.65 17.12
CA ASN A 57 13.45 -9.18 18.43
C ASN A 57 14.91 -9.62 18.49
N LYS A 58 15.47 -10.01 17.34
CA LYS A 58 16.90 -10.35 17.18
C LYS A 58 17.79 -9.13 16.89
N GLY A 59 17.24 -7.92 16.95
CA GLY A 59 17.97 -6.67 16.79
C GLY A 59 18.24 -6.26 15.34
N PHE A 60 17.64 -6.94 14.36
CA PHE A 60 17.73 -6.51 12.96
C PHE A 60 16.67 -5.44 12.67
N VAL A 61 17.03 -4.44 11.86
CA VAL A 61 16.11 -3.39 11.41
C VAL A 61 15.54 -3.75 10.05
N PRO A 62 14.23 -3.99 9.92
CA PRO A 62 13.60 -4.24 8.63
C PRO A 62 13.68 -3.00 7.73
N ASP A 63 13.94 -3.23 6.45
CA ASP A 63 13.97 -2.18 5.44
C ASP A 63 12.58 -1.89 4.84
N ALA A 64 12.49 -0.82 4.06
CA ALA A 64 11.30 -0.46 3.29
C ALA A 64 10.76 -1.63 2.44
N LEU A 65 11.65 -2.44 1.85
CA LEU A 65 11.25 -3.56 1.00
C LEU A 65 10.59 -4.70 1.80
N SER A 66 11.03 -4.93 3.04
CA SER A 66 10.44 -5.91 3.95
C SER A 66 9.01 -5.53 4.31
N TYR A 67 8.78 -4.26 4.66
CA TYR A 67 7.44 -3.74 4.93
C TYR A 67 6.55 -3.72 3.69
N SER A 68 7.07 -3.24 2.55
CA SER A 68 6.36 -3.23 1.27
C SER A 68 5.89 -4.62 0.86
N THR A 69 6.71 -5.66 1.09
CA THR A 69 6.33 -7.06 0.81
C THR A 69 5.09 -7.46 1.61
N LEU A 70 5.08 -7.18 2.92
CA LEU A 70 3.97 -7.53 3.80
C LEU A 70 2.72 -6.69 3.53
N LEU A 71 2.85 -5.38 3.34
CA LEU A 71 1.71 -4.50 3.03
C LEU A 71 0.99 -4.95 1.76
N ASN A 72 1.74 -5.21 0.68
CA ASN A 72 1.15 -5.73 -0.56
C ASN A 72 0.43 -7.07 -0.33
N SER A 73 1.01 -7.96 0.46
CA SER A 73 0.44 -9.26 0.78
C SER A 73 -0.85 -9.15 1.61
N LEU A 74 -0.85 -8.31 2.64
CA LEU A 74 -2.01 -8.03 3.48
C LEU A 74 -3.16 -7.42 2.66
N CYS A 75 -2.88 -6.43 1.80
CA CYS A 75 -3.86 -5.84 0.90
C CYS A 75 -4.44 -6.88 -0.08
N ARG A 76 -3.60 -7.75 -0.69
CA ARG A 76 -4.07 -8.84 -1.55
C ARG A 76 -4.96 -9.85 -0.83
N LYS A 77 -4.77 -10.02 0.48
CA LYS A 77 -5.59 -10.88 1.35
C LYS A 77 -6.75 -10.16 2.02
N LYS A 78 -7.04 -8.93 1.59
CA LYS A 78 -8.12 -8.10 2.15
C LYS A 78 -7.99 -7.81 3.65
N LYS A 79 -6.78 -7.93 4.20
CA LYS A 79 -6.44 -7.65 5.60
C LYS A 79 -6.05 -6.18 5.78
N PHE A 80 -6.97 -5.28 5.44
CA PHE A 80 -6.70 -3.84 5.33
C PHE A 80 -6.43 -3.17 6.67
N LYS A 81 -7.12 -3.61 7.74
CA LYS A 81 -6.89 -3.10 9.09
C LYS A 81 -5.48 -3.44 9.56
N GLU A 82 -5.02 -4.66 9.28
CA GLU A 82 -3.66 -5.12 9.57
C GLU A 82 -2.63 -4.40 8.70
N ALA A 83 -2.93 -4.15 7.42
CA ALA A 83 -2.05 -3.36 6.54
C ALA A 83 -1.83 -1.94 7.07
N TYR A 84 -2.90 -1.25 7.47
CA TYR A 84 -2.79 0.09 8.06
C TYR A 84 -2.06 0.07 9.41
N LYS A 85 -2.34 -0.90 10.29
CA LYS A 85 -1.58 -1.07 11.54
C LYS A 85 -0.10 -1.29 11.30
N LEU A 86 0.27 -2.08 10.28
CA LEU A 86 1.66 -2.32 9.92
C LEU A 86 2.32 -1.04 9.41
N LEU A 87 1.64 -0.27 8.56
CA LEU A 87 2.08 1.03 8.06
C LEU A 87 2.40 2.00 9.21
N CYS A 88 1.48 2.17 10.17
CA CYS A 88 1.70 3.03 11.34
C CYS A 88 2.85 2.55 12.23
N ARG A 89 3.06 1.23 12.34
CA ARG A 89 4.12 0.64 13.16
C ARG A 89 5.52 0.83 12.59
N MET A 90 5.67 1.06 11.28
CA MET A 90 7.00 1.19 10.67
C MET A 90 7.82 2.26 11.38
N LYS A 91 7.24 3.44 11.60
CA LYS A 91 7.92 4.59 12.22
C LYS A 91 8.39 4.28 13.64
N VAL A 92 7.54 3.60 14.43
CA VAL A 92 7.86 3.16 15.79
C VAL A 92 9.02 2.14 15.81
N LYS A 93 9.17 1.37 14.73
CA LYS A 93 10.22 0.35 14.55
C LYS A 93 11.44 0.88 13.80
N GLY A 94 11.57 2.20 13.62
CA GLY A 94 12.76 2.84 13.05
C GLY A 94 12.79 2.88 11.51
N CYS A 95 11.67 2.58 10.83
CA CYS A 95 11.56 2.68 9.38
C CYS A 95 10.47 3.69 9.00
N ASN A 96 10.80 4.77 8.30
CA ASN A 96 9.79 5.73 7.88
C ASN A 96 9.00 5.17 6.68
N PRO A 97 7.66 5.15 6.73
CA PRO A 97 6.86 4.87 5.54
C PRO A 97 7.14 5.89 4.44
N ASP A 98 7.37 5.41 3.23
CA ASP A 98 7.50 6.23 2.03
C ASP A 98 6.20 6.27 1.20
N ILE A 99 6.25 6.99 0.08
CA ILE A 99 5.14 7.18 -0.86
C ILE A 99 4.60 5.85 -1.42
N VAL A 100 5.45 4.83 -1.59
CA VAL A 100 5.06 3.51 -2.09
C VAL A 100 4.20 2.79 -1.05
N HIS A 101 4.60 2.83 0.23
CA HIS A 101 3.85 2.20 1.31
C HIS A 101 2.44 2.80 1.44
N TYR A 102 2.34 4.13 1.44
CA TYR A 102 1.04 4.82 1.48
C TYR A 102 0.17 4.49 0.27
N ASN A 103 0.72 4.57 -0.95
CA ASN A 103 -0.02 4.29 -2.17
C ASN A 103 -0.51 2.85 -2.24
N THR A 104 0.27 1.87 -1.75
CA THR A 104 -0.15 0.47 -1.64
C THR A 104 -1.38 0.34 -0.74
N VAL A 105 -1.37 0.98 0.43
CA VAL A 105 -2.48 0.89 1.38
C VAL A 105 -3.72 1.62 0.85
N ILE A 106 -3.57 2.86 0.34
CA ILE A 106 -4.65 3.63 -0.28
C ILE A 106 -5.34 2.81 -1.39
N LEU A 107 -4.56 2.24 -2.31
CA LEU A 107 -5.08 1.38 -3.39
C LEU A 107 -5.84 0.18 -2.84
N GLY A 108 -5.31 -0.45 -1.78
CA GLY A 108 -5.96 -1.57 -1.11
C GLY A 108 -7.36 -1.21 -0.59
N PHE A 109 -7.46 -0.11 0.16
CA PHE A 109 -8.75 0.36 0.71
C PHE A 109 -9.74 0.76 -0.38
N CYS A 110 -9.28 1.46 -1.44
CA CYS A 110 -10.14 1.79 -2.58
C CYS A 110 -10.71 0.55 -3.29
N ARG A 111 -9.93 -0.54 -3.41
CA ARG A 111 -10.38 -1.79 -4.05
C ARG A 111 -11.42 -2.58 -3.24
N GLU A 112 -11.53 -2.33 -1.94
CA GLU A 112 -12.52 -2.99 -1.07
C GLU A 112 -13.78 -2.16 -0.85
N GLY A 113 -14.00 -1.09 -1.59
CA GLY A 113 -15.16 -0.24 -1.33
C GLY A 113 -15.02 0.64 -0.08
N ARG A 114 -13.78 0.89 0.38
CA ARG A 114 -13.48 1.71 1.58
C ARG A 114 -12.73 2.99 1.21
N ALA A 115 -13.17 3.70 0.18
CA ALA A 115 -12.47 4.92 -0.26
C ALA A 115 -12.50 6.04 0.79
N ALA A 116 -13.55 6.15 1.59
CA ALA A 116 -13.61 7.11 2.71
C ALA A 116 -12.50 6.90 3.75
N ASP A 117 -12.09 5.66 4.01
CA ASP A 117 -10.94 5.39 4.87
C ASP A 117 -9.62 5.68 4.15
N ALA A 118 -9.55 5.47 2.83
CA ALA A 118 -8.39 5.84 2.02
C ALA A 118 -8.15 7.37 2.00
N CYS A 119 -9.21 8.18 2.06
CA CYS A 119 -9.13 9.63 2.22
C CYS A 119 -8.34 10.01 3.48
N LYS A 120 -8.71 9.44 4.64
CA LYS A 120 -8.03 9.68 5.92
C LYS A 120 -6.55 9.31 5.86
N ILE A 121 -6.22 8.19 5.19
CA ILE A 121 -4.84 7.76 5.02
C ILE A 121 -4.04 8.79 4.20
N LEU A 122 -4.63 9.37 3.16
CA LEU A 122 -3.99 10.42 2.36
C LEU A 122 -3.79 11.71 3.18
N GLU A 123 -4.80 12.10 3.97
CA GLU A 123 -4.76 13.25 4.88
C GLU A 123 -3.72 13.09 6.01
N ASP A 124 -3.50 11.86 6.48
CA ASP A 124 -2.49 11.54 7.49
C ASP A 124 -1.05 11.59 6.95
N MET A 125 -0.84 11.55 5.62
CA MET A 125 0.52 11.45 5.07
C MET A 125 1.44 12.60 5.53
N PRO A 126 1.04 13.89 5.45
CA PRO A 126 1.93 15.00 5.80
C PRO A 126 2.35 14.99 7.27
N SER A 127 1.43 14.65 8.19
CA SER A 127 1.74 14.55 9.62
C SER A 127 2.71 13.40 9.93
N ASN A 128 2.79 12.41 9.03
CA ASN A 128 3.74 11.33 9.10
C ASN A 128 5.05 11.60 8.35
N GLY A 129 5.20 12.77 7.72
CA GLY A 129 6.42 13.18 7.03
C GLY A 129 6.52 12.72 5.57
N CYS A 130 5.41 12.32 4.95
CA CYS A 130 5.34 11.96 3.54
C CYS A 130 4.28 12.83 2.83
N LEU A 131 4.57 13.37 1.65
CA LEU A 131 3.58 14.16 0.92
C LEU A 131 2.87 13.30 -0.14
N PRO A 132 1.53 13.41 -0.28
CA PRO A 132 0.80 12.78 -1.38
C PRO A 132 1.34 13.25 -2.74
N ASN A 133 1.43 12.33 -3.70
CA ASN A 133 1.84 12.64 -5.07
C ASN A 133 0.72 12.37 -6.09
N LEU A 134 1.02 12.59 -7.38
CA LEU A 134 0.11 12.29 -8.50
C LEU A 134 -0.52 10.88 -8.40
N VAL A 135 0.26 9.87 -8.02
CA VAL A 135 -0.24 8.49 -7.91
C VAL A 135 -1.20 8.34 -6.73
N SER A 136 -0.93 9.00 -5.60
CA SER A 136 -1.82 9.02 -4.42
C SER A 136 -3.18 9.59 -4.79
N TYR A 137 -3.22 10.80 -5.36
CA TYR A 137 -4.45 11.46 -5.77
C TYR A 137 -5.20 10.69 -6.84
N ARG A 138 -4.52 10.25 -7.90
CA ARG A 138 -5.14 9.47 -8.98
C ARG A 138 -5.81 8.21 -8.47
N THR A 139 -5.13 7.50 -7.56
CA THR A 139 -5.65 6.27 -6.96
C THR A 139 -6.89 6.56 -6.12
N LEU A 140 -6.85 7.61 -5.29
CA LEU A 140 -7.97 7.99 -4.43
C LEU A 140 -9.18 8.46 -5.25
N VAL A 141 -9.00 9.38 -6.19
CA VAL A 141 -10.09 9.90 -7.04
C VAL A 141 -10.74 8.79 -7.87
N GLY A 142 -9.94 7.88 -8.44
CA GLY A 142 -10.46 6.71 -9.13
C GLY A 142 -11.25 5.78 -8.20
N GLY A 143 -10.75 5.56 -6.98
CA GLY A 143 -11.43 4.77 -5.96
C GLY A 143 -12.78 5.36 -5.53
N LEU A 144 -12.83 6.67 -5.29
CA LEU A 144 -14.04 7.41 -4.94
C LEU A 144 -15.07 7.37 -6.08
N SER A 145 -14.62 7.61 -7.32
CA SER A 145 -15.48 7.56 -8.51
C SER A 145 -16.12 6.18 -8.71
N ASN A 146 -15.36 5.10 -8.48
CA ASN A 146 -15.87 3.73 -8.57
C ASN A 146 -16.89 3.39 -7.48
N GLN A 147 -16.91 4.14 -6.38
CA GLN A 147 -17.82 3.95 -5.26
C GLN A 147 -18.98 4.95 -5.26
N GLY A 148 -19.11 5.76 -6.32
CA GLY A 148 -20.17 6.76 -6.43
C GLY A 148 -19.97 8.03 -5.59
N MET A 149 -18.82 8.18 -4.95
CA MET A 149 -18.47 9.34 -4.11
C MET A 149 -17.92 10.48 -4.98
N TYR A 150 -18.74 10.98 -5.91
CA TYR A 150 -18.29 11.91 -6.95
C TYR A 150 -17.97 13.31 -6.44
N ASP A 151 -18.68 13.77 -5.40
CA ASP A 151 -18.44 15.08 -4.78
C ASP A 151 -17.05 15.11 -4.12
N GLU A 152 -16.70 14.08 -3.35
CA GLU A 152 -15.34 13.92 -2.80
C GLU A 152 -14.29 13.71 -3.89
N ALA A 153 -14.61 12.92 -4.93
CA ALA A 153 -13.70 12.69 -6.06
C ALA A 153 -13.34 14.01 -6.76
N LYS A 154 -14.33 14.90 -6.97
CA LYS A 154 -14.14 16.24 -7.50
C LYS A 154 -13.26 17.09 -6.59
N ASN A 155 -13.51 17.09 -5.28
CA ASN A 155 -12.74 17.89 -4.33
C ASN A 155 -11.25 17.50 -4.33
N TYR A 156 -10.92 16.20 -4.28
CA TYR A 156 -9.52 15.75 -4.34
C TYR A 156 -8.88 16.00 -5.70
N MET A 157 -9.65 16.00 -6.79
CA MET A 157 -9.14 16.37 -8.10
C MET A 157 -8.82 17.87 -8.20
N VAL A 158 -9.64 18.74 -7.60
CA VAL A 158 -9.33 20.18 -7.47
C VAL A 158 -8.10 20.41 -6.59
N GLU A 159 -8.01 19.72 -5.45
CA GLU A 159 -6.84 19.78 -4.58
C GLU A 159 -5.57 19.35 -5.34
N MET A 160 -5.65 18.24 -6.07
CA MET A 160 -4.56 17.72 -6.91
C MET A 160 -4.06 18.79 -7.91
N MET A 161 -4.96 19.52 -8.57
CA MET A 161 -4.62 20.62 -9.49
C MET A 161 -3.99 21.81 -8.75
N SER A 162 -4.53 22.17 -7.58
CA SER A 162 -3.95 23.26 -6.75
C SER A 162 -2.51 22.97 -6.31
N LYS A 163 -2.13 21.69 -6.22
CA LYS A 163 -0.77 21.23 -5.92
C LYS A 163 0.11 21.07 -7.16
N GLY A 164 -0.36 21.51 -8.33
CA GLY A 164 0.39 21.50 -9.58
C GLY A 164 0.37 20.16 -10.32
N PHE A 165 -0.48 19.20 -9.94
CA PHE A 165 -0.59 17.94 -10.65
C PHE A 165 -1.71 17.99 -11.70
N SER A 166 -1.40 17.60 -12.93
CA SER A 166 -2.41 17.46 -14.00
C SER A 166 -3.14 16.11 -13.88
N PRO A 167 -4.49 16.10 -13.74
CA PRO A 167 -5.25 14.87 -13.70
C PRO A 167 -5.26 14.19 -15.07
N HIS A 168 -4.98 12.89 -15.06
CA HIS A 168 -5.03 12.08 -16.27
C HIS A 168 -6.48 12.01 -16.80
N PHE A 169 -6.65 11.96 -18.13
CA PHE A 169 -7.96 11.87 -18.81
C PHE A 169 -8.89 10.82 -18.18
N SER A 170 -8.37 9.66 -17.80
CA SER A 170 -9.15 8.59 -17.16
C SER A 170 -9.83 9.01 -15.85
N VAL A 171 -9.20 9.90 -15.08
CA VAL A 171 -9.72 10.40 -13.80
C VAL A 171 -10.85 11.38 -14.06
N VAL A 172 -10.61 12.35 -14.95
CA VAL A 172 -11.60 13.35 -15.38
C VAL A 172 -12.83 12.66 -15.96
N HIS A 173 -12.64 11.71 -16.89
CA HIS A 173 -13.72 10.95 -17.49
C HIS A 173 -14.56 10.20 -16.46
N ALA A 174 -13.93 9.57 -15.45
CA ALA A 174 -14.65 8.83 -14.41
C ALA A 174 -15.56 9.74 -13.58
N VAL A 175 -15.08 10.93 -13.20
CA VAL A 175 -15.84 11.92 -12.42
C VAL A 175 -16.97 12.53 -13.26
N VAL A 176 -16.68 12.96 -14.50
CA VAL A 176 -17.67 13.53 -15.43
C VAL A 176 -18.78 12.52 -15.72
N LYS A 177 -18.42 11.29 -16.09
CA LYS A 177 -19.37 10.21 -16.34
C LYS A 177 -20.24 9.93 -15.12
N GLY A 178 -19.64 9.96 -13.92
CA GLY A 178 -20.33 9.83 -12.66
C GLY A 178 -21.42 10.87 -12.45
N PHE A 179 -21.08 12.15 -12.58
CA PHE A 179 -22.05 13.25 -12.46
C PHE A 179 -23.14 13.20 -13.53
N CYS A 180 -22.80 12.89 -14.79
CA CYS A 180 -23.79 12.71 -15.85
C CYS A 180 -24.81 11.62 -15.51
N ASN A 181 -24.36 10.48 -14.96
CA ASN A 181 -25.26 9.39 -14.55
C ASN A 181 -26.20 9.78 -13.41
N LEU A 182 -25.83 10.78 -12.59
CA LEU A 182 -26.67 11.33 -11.53
C LEU A 182 -27.56 12.49 -11.99
N GLY A 183 -27.51 12.89 -13.26
CA GLY A 183 -28.22 14.07 -13.77
C GLY A 183 -27.62 15.41 -13.35
N LYS A 184 -26.44 15.39 -12.70
CA LYS A 184 -25.69 16.53 -12.21
C LYS A 184 -24.84 17.17 -13.32
N ILE A 185 -25.50 17.70 -14.35
CA ILE A 185 -24.84 18.17 -15.59
C ILE A 185 -23.94 19.39 -15.33
N GLU A 186 -24.36 20.30 -14.46
CA GLU A 186 -23.56 21.49 -14.11
C GLU A 186 -22.24 21.10 -13.46
N GLU A 187 -22.24 20.14 -12.52
CA GLU A 187 -21.01 19.64 -11.91
C GLU A 187 -20.12 18.92 -12.91
N ALA A 188 -20.71 18.16 -13.85
CA ALA A 188 -19.99 17.47 -14.92
C ALA A 188 -19.28 18.47 -15.86
N CYS A 189 -19.98 19.52 -16.29
CA CYS A 189 -19.40 20.60 -17.11
C CYS A 189 -18.32 21.37 -16.35
N GLY A 190 -18.54 21.66 -15.06
CA GLY A 190 -17.56 22.33 -14.21
C GLY A 190 -16.27 21.53 -14.05
N VAL A 191 -16.33 20.20 -14.05
CA VAL A 191 -15.14 19.34 -14.05
C VAL A 191 -14.44 19.32 -15.42
N ALA A 192 -15.22 19.26 -16.50
CA ALA A 192 -14.66 19.19 -17.85
C ALA A 192 -14.00 20.51 -18.29
N GLY A 193 -14.51 21.66 -17.84
CA GLY A 193 -14.03 22.99 -18.22
C GLY A 193 -12.79 23.48 -17.47
N VAL A 194 -12.15 22.65 -16.64
CA VAL A 194 -10.90 23.01 -15.92
C VAL A 194 -9.64 22.69 -16.77
N PHE A 195 -9.83 22.17 -17.99
CA PHE A 195 -8.77 21.82 -18.96
C PHE A 195 -9.01 22.53 -20.28
#